data_AF-A0A484KXX8-F1
#
_entry.id   AF-A0A484KXX8-F1
#
_cell.length_a   1.000
_cell.length_b   1.000
_cell.length_c   1.000
_cell.angle_alpha   90.00
_cell.angle_beta   90.00
_cell.angle_gamma   90.00
#
_symmetry.space_group_name_H-M   'P 1'
#
loop_
_entity.id
_entity.type
_entity.pdbx_description
1 polymer ?
#
loop_
_entity_poly.entity_id
_entity_poly.type
_entity_poly.pdbx_seq_one_letter_code
_entity_poly.pdbx_strand_id
1 'polypeptide(L)' 'MSITLVEMSELTHFAVYVGMGEKKRFVLPISYLKDHSFQDLLCQAEEEFGFDYPMGGLTIPCPHDSFLGIISRMSSRS' A
#
# COMPACT_ATOMS: atom_id res chain seq x y z
N MET A 1 -12.20 -1.57 6.55
CA MET A 1 -11.35 -1.52 5.34
C MET A 1 -12.01 -0.84 4.12
N SER A 2 -13.30 -1.05 3.83
CA SER A 2 -13.94 -0.48 2.61
C SER A 2 -14.05 1.05 2.56
N ILE A 3 -14.16 1.71 3.72
CA ILE A 3 -14.38 3.17 3.80
C ILE A 3 -13.11 3.95 3.42
N THR A 4 -11.92 3.49 3.86
CA THR A 4 -10.64 4.13 3.55
C THR A 4 -10.20 3.96 2.09
N LEU A 5 -10.56 2.82 1.47
CA LEU A 5 -10.26 2.57 0.05
C LEU A 5 -11.08 3.48 -0.88
N VAL A 6 -12.34 3.77 -0.52
CA VAL A 6 -13.23 4.66 -1.28
C VAL A 6 -12.74 6.11 -1.21
N GLU A 7 -12.31 6.57 -0.04
CA GLU A 7 -11.77 7.93 0.13
C GLU A 7 -10.44 8.12 -0.58
N MET A 8 -9.60 7.07 -0.62
CA MET A 8 -8.43 7.09 -1.48
C MET A 8 -8.83 7.16 -2.96
N SER A 9 -9.87 6.44 -3.42
CA SER A 9 -10.24 6.29 -4.85
C SER A 9 -10.47 7.59 -5.64
N GLU A 10 -10.74 8.70 -4.95
CA GLU A 10 -10.89 10.05 -5.52
C GLU A 10 -9.53 10.76 -5.74
N LEU A 11 -8.42 10.17 -5.28
CA LEU A 11 -7.06 10.69 -5.46
C LEU A 11 -6.40 10.11 -6.71
N THR A 12 -5.56 10.89 -7.38
CA THR A 12 -4.71 10.37 -8.46
C THR A 12 -3.57 9.51 -7.93
N HIS A 13 -3.09 9.83 -6.72
CA HIS A 13 -1.98 9.16 -6.05
C HIS A 13 -2.22 9.09 -4.54
N PHE A 14 -1.68 8.04 -3.91
CA PHE A 14 -1.75 7.84 -2.48
C PHE A 14 -0.35 7.61 -1.90
N ALA A 15 -0.19 7.90 -0.61
CA ALA A 15 1.06 7.70 0.11
C ALA A 15 1.04 6.37 0.87
N VAL A 16 2.11 5.58 0.70
CA VAL A 16 2.37 4.35 1.43
C VAL A 16 3.65 4.49 2.23
N TYR A 17 3.61 4.18 3.51
CA TYR A 17 4.77 4.16 4.38
C TYR A 17 5.23 2.71 4.57
N VAL A 18 6.44 2.38 4.15
CA VAL A 18 6.94 1.00 4.17
C VAL A 18 8.12 0.90 5.12
N GLY A 19 8.16 -0.15 5.94
CA GLY A 19 9.29 -0.49 6.81
C GLY A 19 8.87 -0.88 8.23
N MET A 20 9.65 -1.78 8.84
CA MET A 20 9.47 -2.25 10.22
C MET A 20 10.02 -1.29 11.28
N GLY A 21 10.98 -0.42 10.90
CA GLY A 21 11.63 0.55 11.79
C GLY A 21 11.56 1.95 11.21
N GLU A 22 12.54 2.31 10.36
CA GLU A 22 12.48 3.56 9.61
C GLU A 22 11.50 3.42 8.44
N LYS A 23 10.40 4.18 8.52
CA LYS A 23 9.35 4.16 7.50
C LYS A 23 9.72 5.07 6.34
N LYS A 24 9.79 4.50 5.14
CA LYS A 24 10.01 5.25 3.90
C LYS A 24 8.68 5.52 3.21
N ARG A 25 8.46 6.77 2.81
CA ARG A 25 7.27 7.20 2.08
C ARG A 25 7.43 6.92 0.58
N PHE A 26 6.47 6.20 0.02
CA PHE A 26 6.29 5.98 -1.41
C PHE A 26 4.99 6.64 -1.85
N VAL A 27 5.00 7.23 -3.04
CA VAL A 27 3.79 7.80 -3.65
C VAL A 27 3.47 6.93 -4.86
N LEU A 28 2.30 6.28 -4.82
CA LEU A 28 1.86 5.37 -5.86
C LEU A 28 0.60 5.90 -6.53
N PRO A 29 0.43 5.67 -7.85
CA PRO A 29 -0.80 6.02 -8.53
C PRO A 29 -1.92 5.11 -8.06
N ILE A 30 -3.14 5.65 -8.01
CA ILE A 30 -4.27 4.93 -7.43
C ILE A 30 -4.69 3.68 -8.21
N SER A 31 -4.28 3.58 -9.48
CA SER A 31 -4.48 2.39 -10.30
C SER A 31 -3.93 1.12 -9.62
N TYR A 32 -2.92 1.25 -8.76
CA TYR A 32 -2.36 0.13 -8.01
C TYR A 32 -3.35 -0.45 -7.00
N LEU A 33 -4.24 0.37 -6.41
CA LEU A 33 -5.31 -0.14 -5.53
C LEU A 33 -6.34 -1.00 -6.27
N LYS A 34 -6.44 -0.87 -7.60
CA LYS A 34 -7.36 -1.66 -8.43
C LYS A 34 -6.73 -2.99 -8.86
N ASP A 35 -5.44 -3.17 -8.68
CA ASP A 35 -4.76 -4.42 -8.98
C ASP A 35 -4.95 -5.43 -7.83
N HIS A 36 -5.36 -6.64 -8.19
CA HIS A 36 -5.64 -7.70 -7.22
C HIS A 36 -4.40 -8.05 -6.38
N SER A 37 -3.21 -8.01 -6.98
CA SER A 37 -1.95 -8.33 -6.29
C SER A 37 -1.65 -7.33 -5.17
N PHE A 38 -2.04 -6.06 -5.37
CA PHE A 38 -1.87 -5.05 -4.35
C PHE A 38 -2.91 -5.19 -3.25
N GLN A 39 -4.16 -5.48 -3.60
CA GLN A 39 -5.21 -5.75 -2.61
C GLN A 39 -4.83 -6.96 -1.73
N ASP A 40 -4.34 -8.04 -2.33
CA ASP A 40 -3.85 -9.22 -1.61
C ASP A 40 -2.70 -8.85 -0.65
N LEU A 41 -1.75 -8.00 -1.09
CA LEU A 41 -0.69 -7.48 -0.22
C LEU A 41 -1.24 -6.66 0.95
N LEU A 42 -2.26 -5.82 0.72
CA LEU A 42 -2.88 -5.03 1.77
C LEU A 42 -3.62 -5.91 2.78
N CYS A 43 -4.35 -6.93 2.31
CA CYS A 43 -5.00 -7.91 3.18
C CYS A 43 -3.97 -8.65 4.03
N GLN A 44 -2.87 -9.13 3.44
CA GLN A 44 -1.80 -9.79 4.18
C GLN A 44 -1.17 -8.87 5.22
N ALA A 45 -0.91 -7.61 4.86
CA ALA A 45 -0.37 -6.62 5.77
C ALA A 45 -1.35 -6.28 6.91
N GLU A 46 -2.66 -6.25 6.64
CA GLU A 46 -3.70 -6.06 7.66
C GLU A 46 -3.77 -7.25 8.63
N GLU A 47 -3.81 -8.47 8.10
CA GLU A 47 -3.94 -9.69 8.91
C GLU A 47 -2.72 -9.91 9.82
N GLU A 48 -1.52 -9.67 9.30
CA GLU A 48 -0.28 -9.95 10.03
C GLU A 48 0.09 -8.85 11.03
N PHE A 49 -0.27 -7.59 10.75
CA PHE A 49 0.21 -6.45 11.54
C PHE A 49 -0.87 -5.50 12.06
N GLY A 50 -2.10 -5.59 11.54
CA GLY A 50 -3.20 -4.68 11.85
C GLY A 50 -3.02 -3.28 11.25
N PHE A 51 -4.11 -2.68 10.77
CA PHE A 51 -4.14 -1.26 10.43
C PHE A 51 -4.60 -0.42 11.64
N ASP A 52 -3.75 -0.31 12.66
CA ASP A 52 -4.02 0.57 13.79
C ASP A 52 -3.25 1.89 13.61
N TYR A 53 -3.81 2.82 12.81
CA TYR A 53 -3.17 4.11 12.57
C TYR A 53 -4.14 5.29 12.62
N PRO A 54 -3.99 6.20 13.61
CA PRO A 54 -4.75 7.46 13.67
C PRO A 54 -4.28 8.53 12.67
N MET A 55 -3.17 8.32 11.97
CA MET A 55 -2.65 9.21 10.92
C MET A 55 -2.97 8.61 9.56
N GLY A 56 -3.96 9.19 8.86
CA GLY A 56 -4.60 8.67 7.63
C GLY A 56 -3.67 8.40 6.42
N GLY A 57 -2.82 7.39 6.51
CA GLY A 57 -1.96 6.91 5.44
C GLY A 57 -1.71 5.41 5.56
N LEU A 58 -1.53 4.75 4.42
CA LEU A 58 -1.33 3.29 4.37
C LEU A 58 0.07 2.95 4.86
N THR A 59 0.18 2.20 5.94
CA THR A 59 1.49 1.71 6.42
C THR A 59 1.59 0.22 6.16
N ILE A 60 2.63 -0.19 5.43
CA ILE A 60 2.91 -1.60 5.15
C ILE A 60 4.20 -1.97 5.90
N PRO A 61 4.09 -2.65 7.04
CA PRO A 61 5.24 -3.15 7.79
C PRO A 61 5.81 -4.38 7.05
N CYS A 62 6.54 -4.14 5.98
CA CYS A 62 7.30 -5.16 5.26
C CYS A 62 8.69 -4.63 4.88
N PRO A 63 9.65 -5.51 4.53
CA PRO A 63 10.93 -5.09 4.00
C PRO A 63 10.76 -4.26 2.73
N HIS A 64 11.56 -3.19 2.59
CA HIS A 64 11.50 -2.30 1.42
C HIS A 64 11.69 -3.05 0.10
N ASP A 65 12.59 -4.03 0.06
CA ASP A 65 12.89 -4.82 -1.13
C ASP A 65 11.69 -5.65 -1.60
N SER A 66 10.95 -6.25 -0.66
CA SER A 66 9.74 -7.02 -0.96
C SER A 66 8.67 -6.12 -1.58
N PHE A 67 8.46 -4.92 -1.02
CA PHE A 67 7.53 -3.96 -1.57
C PHE A 67 7.92 -3.51 -2.98
N LEU A 68 9.19 -3.16 -3.19
CA LEU A 68 9.69 -2.76 -4.51
C LEU A 68 9.54 -3.87 -5.56
N GLY A 69 9.74 -5.13 -5.19
CA GLY A 69 9.51 -6.27 -6.08
C GLY A 69 8.06 -6.36 -6.56
N ILE A 70 7.10 -6.07 -5.68
CA ILE A 70 5.67 -6.06 -6.02
C ILE A 70 5.35 -4.88 -6.94
N ILE A 71 5.82 -3.67 -6.58
CA ILE A 71 5.61 -2.46 -7.40
C ILE A 71 6.22 -2.61 -8.79
N SER A 72 7.43 -3.17 -8.90
CA SER A 72 8.09 -3.41 -10.18
C SER A 72 7.27 -4.34 -11.10
N ARG A 73 6.73 -5.43 -10.54
CA ARG A 73 5.86 -6.36 -11.29
C ARG A 73 4.59 -5.69 -11.78
N MET A 74 4.01 -4.80 -10.97
CA MET A 74 2.81 -4.04 -11.33
C MET A 74 3.09 -2.96 -12.38
N SER A 75 4.24 -2.29 -12.30
CA SER A 75 4.64 -1.26 -13.28
C SER A 75 4.93 -1.83 -14.67
N SER A 76 5.28 -3.12 -14.77
CA SER A 76 5.57 -3.79 -16.04
C SER A 76 4.34 -4.19 -16.87
N ARG A 77 3.13 -3.97 -16.36
CA ARG A 77 1.86 -4.28 -17.03
C ARG A 77 1.17 -3.07 -17.69
N SER A 78 1.87 -1.94 -17.77
CA SER A 78 1.38 -0.71 -18.44
C SER A 78 1.63 -0.73 -19.94
#